data_AF-T0SPN3-F1
#
_entry.id   AF-T0SPN3-F1
#
_cell.length_a   1.000
_cell.length_b   1.000
_cell.length_c   1.000
_cell.angle_alpha   90.00
_cell.angle_beta   90.00
_cell.angle_gamma   90.00
#
_symmetry.space_group_name_H-M   'P 1'
#
loop_
_entity.id
_entity.type
_entity.pdbx_description
1 polymer ?
#
loop_
_entity_poly.entity_id
_entity_poly.type
_entity_poly.pdbx_seq_one_letter_code
_entity_poly.pdbx_strand_id
1 'polypeptide(L)'
;MKRISKFILIFVLLTACAKQDKQSGEQIDQRAWFNTDKQFSYRSSMGEIPFHPFFDASAKNKNYSENELNVFILTQRDSKFHYEFDLASGSAYLKRTFCPYKDSWARYSSKLETLPFNVGLVPRSLDQLAAPQKVYIFGNAPEGKVTDSVVYPVRVVGGVVEQYCRNFPCSLRDEWVSRLVYIAVFNDDENFKSVVDLDGLKRKVDWSNARAAMENYLGASHNEDKILPAYRVLNEVSLNNVLDFSSKNNHHFTGNSAKALQKSCHALYDYVWNNASELYPEGKKTPSKKAQEKKIQDEKFEKDLPVASKLQGNVLMFEQKEKPSEVEKIMNKRFSNFSSFFRHFYNHHRSKYLTCEKFIQSSSITDNFERHWFFAYFLNYFHLEEVGLIYNCNNEAWIENPLLQSGKRLYDNKKMLSGCSTESLDLAMIRGITAMTSRQRSGLSYYKYIEYDSGAGHTHEKIYRWIYESGKRLSCEDNKSQSIFPEDVNWQSFHKKTQLDKSGYIY
;
A
#
# COMPACT_ATOMS: atom_id res chain seq x y z
N MET A 1 27.91 -39.34 -78.68
CA MET A 1 28.86 -39.40 -77.55
C MET A 1 28.48 -38.31 -76.55
N LYS A 2 28.30 -38.70 -75.27
CA LYS A 2 28.29 -37.87 -74.02
C LYS A 2 27.17 -36.82 -73.90
N ARG A 3 26.08 -37.09 -73.15
CA ARG A 3 25.90 -36.84 -71.69
C ARG A 3 26.43 -35.47 -71.27
N ILE A 4 25.59 -34.62 -70.66
CA ILE A 4 25.79 -34.05 -69.31
C ILE A 4 24.60 -33.18 -68.86
N SER A 5 24.18 -33.47 -67.63
CA SER A 5 23.48 -32.69 -66.60
C SER A 5 22.19 -31.93 -66.88
N LYS A 6 21.09 -32.57 -66.43
CA LYS A 6 19.97 -31.89 -65.77
C LYS A 6 20.45 -31.32 -64.42
N PHE A 7 20.50 -29.99 -64.29
CA PHE A 7 20.53 -29.33 -62.98
C PHE A 7 19.09 -28.96 -62.62
N ILE A 8 18.45 -29.78 -61.80
CA ILE A 8 17.19 -29.44 -61.12
C ILE A 8 17.59 -28.65 -59.89
N LEU A 9 17.45 -27.33 -59.98
CA LEU A 9 17.61 -26.41 -58.86
C LEU A 9 16.36 -26.53 -57.97
N ILE A 10 16.43 -27.38 -56.94
CA ILE A 10 15.39 -27.48 -55.91
C ILE A 10 15.53 -26.23 -55.03
N PHE A 11 14.70 -25.24 -55.31
CA PHE A 11 14.50 -24.06 -54.46
C PHE A 11 13.65 -24.48 -53.25
N VAL A 12 14.30 -25.03 -52.21
CA VAL A 12 13.66 -25.20 -50.90
C VAL A 12 13.57 -23.81 -50.27
N LEU A 13 12.45 -23.12 -50.53
CA LEU A 13 11.99 -22.01 -49.70
C LEU A 13 11.69 -22.57 -48.31
N LEU A 14 12.71 -22.61 -47.45
CA LEU A 14 12.54 -22.66 -46.01
C LEU A 14 11.80 -21.38 -45.61
N THR A 15 10.47 -21.44 -45.67
CA THR A 15 9.61 -20.57 -44.87
C THR A 15 9.83 -20.98 -43.43
N ALA A 16 10.94 -20.51 -42.86
CA ALA A 16 11.05 -20.35 -41.43
C ALA A 16 10.04 -19.27 -41.06
N CYS A 17 8.78 -19.68 -40.87
CA CYS A 17 7.87 -18.98 -39.98
C CYS A 17 8.54 -19.02 -38.61
N ALA A 18 9.44 -18.07 -38.35
CA ALA A 18 9.78 -17.69 -37.01
C ALA A 18 8.46 -17.23 -36.40
N LYS A 19 7.80 -18.15 -35.67
CA LYS A 19 6.81 -17.78 -34.67
C LYS A 19 7.54 -16.76 -33.80
N GLN A 20 7.19 -15.48 -33.97
CA GLN A 20 7.42 -14.54 -32.89
C GLN A 20 6.62 -15.11 -31.74
N ASP A 21 7.31 -15.76 -30.80
CA ASP A 21 6.74 -16.06 -29.51
C ASP A 21 6.26 -14.71 -28.97
N LYS A 22 4.94 -14.54 -28.98
CA LYS A 22 4.29 -13.43 -28.29
C LYS A 22 4.78 -13.50 -26.85
N GLN A 23 5.69 -12.60 -26.51
CA GLN A 23 6.12 -12.45 -25.12
C GLN A 23 4.88 -12.17 -24.29
N SER A 24 4.63 -13.08 -23.36
CA SER A 24 3.38 -13.16 -22.62
C SER A 24 3.36 -12.25 -21.38
N GLY A 25 4.43 -11.49 -21.16
CA GLY A 25 4.51 -10.38 -20.22
C GLY A 25 5.56 -9.37 -20.69
N GLU A 26 5.39 -8.11 -20.28
CA GLU A 26 6.36 -7.05 -20.56
C GLU A 26 7.31 -6.94 -19.36
N GLN A 27 8.59 -7.27 -19.57
CA GLN A 27 9.64 -6.98 -18.59
C GLN A 27 9.95 -5.49 -18.66
N ILE A 28 9.89 -4.81 -17.51
CA ILE A 28 10.19 -3.38 -17.42
C ILE A 28 11.58 -3.18 -16.83
N ASP A 29 12.48 -2.62 -17.63
CA ASP A 29 13.87 -2.36 -17.20
C ASP A 29 14.06 -0.98 -16.55
N GLN A 30 13.07 -0.08 -16.65
CA GLN A 30 13.16 1.26 -16.08
C GLN A 30 12.93 1.24 -14.56
N ARG A 31 14.01 1.31 -13.79
CA ARG A 31 14.02 1.44 -12.31
C ARG A 31 14.21 2.90 -11.91
N ALA A 32 13.16 3.70 -12.03
CA ALA A 32 13.25 5.15 -11.83
C ALA A 32 12.75 5.59 -10.46
N TRP A 33 11.75 4.90 -9.90
CA TRP A 33 11.04 5.37 -8.72
C TRP A 33 11.94 5.53 -7.49
N PHE A 34 12.76 4.52 -7.19
CA PHE A 34 13.68 4.55 -6.03
C PHE A 34 15.04 5.19 -6.32
N ASN A 35 15.23 5.74 -7.52
CA ASN A 35 16.44 6.45 -7.91
C ASN A 35 16.41 7.91 -7.44
N THR A 36 16.56 8.08 -6.13
CA THR A 36 16.46 9.38 -5.43
C THR A 36 17.70 9.64 -4.57
N ASP A 37 17.69 10.74 -3.80
CA ASP A 37 18.72 10.99 -2.78
C ASP A 37 18.86 9.79 -1.84
N LYS A 38 20.09 9.47 -1.41
CA LYS A 38 20.44 8.25 -0.65
C LYS A 38 19.55 8.04 0.58
N GLN A 39 19.24 9.11 1.30
CA GLN A 39 18.40 9.09 2.49
C GLN A 39 16.96 8.60 2.26
N PHE A 40 16.49 8.58 1.01
CA PHE A 40 15.16 8.06 0.62
C PHE A 40 15.25 6.86 -0.34
N SER A 41 16.45 6.55 -0.83
CA SER A 41 16.65 5.49 -1.81
C SER A 41 16.53 4.13 -1.13
N TYR A 42 15.57 3.33 -1.61
CA TYR A 42 15.46 1.93 -1.25
C TYR A 42 16.34 1.09 -2.19
N ARG A 43 17.14 0.19 -1.62
CA ARG A 43 18.08 -0.68 -2.34
C ARG A 43 17.90 -2.13 -1.92
N SER A 44 18.03 -3.03 -2.89
CA SER A 44 18.00 -4.47 -2.65
C SER A 44 19.18 -4.90 -1.77
N SER A 45 19.18 -6.16 -1.34
CA SER A 45 20.32 -6.77 -0.63
C SER A 45 21.64 -6.68 -1.41
N MET A 46 21.58 -6.60 -2.74
CA MET A 46 22.73 -6.45 -3.63
C MET A 46 23.10 -4.99 -3.93
N GLY A 47 22.40 -4.03 -3.33
CA GLY A 47 22.65 -2.59 -3.53
C GLY A 47 22.01 -2.01 -4.80
N GLU A 48 21.25 -2.80 -5.56
CA GLU A 48 20.54 -2.36 -6.75
C GLU A 48 19.30 -1.55 -6.39
N ILE A 49 18.90 -0.65 -7.29
CA ILE A 49 17.61 0.03 -7.21
C ILE A 49 16.56 -0.97 -7.68
N PRO A 50 15.58 -1.35 -6.85
CA PRO A 50 14.53 -2.27 -7.27
C PRO A 50 13.52 -1.56 -8.16
N PHE A 51 12.77 -2.35 -8.91
CA PHE A 51 11.64 -1.87 -9.70
C PHE A 51 10.42 -1.69 -8.78
N HIS A 52 9.66 -0.60 -8.97
CA HIS A 52 8.42 -0.38 -8.24
C HIS A 52 7.20 -0.72 -9.13
N PRO A 53 6.49 -1.84 -8.89
CA PRO A 53 5.41 -2.31 -9.78
C PRO A 53 4.29 -1.29 -10.02
N PHE A 54 3.93 -0.52 -8.99
CA PHE A 54 2.91 0.50 -9.15
C PHE A 54 3.37 1.77 -9.88
N PHE A 55 4.57 2.28 -9.61
CA PHE A 55 5.00 3.60 -10.11
C PHE A 55 5.90 3.54 -11.35
N ASP A 56 6.70 2.49 -11.53
CA ASP A 56 7.56 2.34 -12.71
C ASP A 56 6.79 1.77 -13.91
N ALA A 57 5.79 0.91 -13.69
CA ALA A 57 4.96 0.38 -14.77
C ALA A 57 3.90 1.37 -15.29
N SER A 58 3.52 1.19 -16.55
CA SER A 58 2.36 1.87 -17.14
C SER A 58 1.11 0.99 -17.05
N ALA A 59 -0.03 1.60 -16.72
CA ALA A 59 -1.34 0.95 -16.75
C ALA A 59 -1.78 0.57 -18.18
N LYS A 60 -1.38 1.35 -19.19
CA LYS A 60 -1.77 1.17 -20.59
C LYS A 60 -0.57 1.21 -21.52
N ASN A 61 -0.59 0.36 -22.52
CA ASN A 61 0.29 0.44 -23.69
C ASN A 61 -0.43 1.24 -24.81
N LYS A 62 0.32 1.91 -25.68
CA LYS A 62 -0.24 2.70 -26.79
C LYS A 62 -1.08 1.87 -27.76
N ASN A 63 -0.80 0.57 -27.87
CA ASN A 63 -1.46 -0.33 -28.81
C ASN A 63 -2.70 -1.03 -28.22
N TYR A 64 -3.07 -0.74 -26.97
CA TYR A 64 -4.19 -1.41 -26.29
C TYR A 64 -5.52 -0.79 -26.66
N SER A 65 -6.52 -1.65 -26.79
CA SER A 65 -7.93 -1.23 -26.83
C SER A 65 -8.36 -0.60 -25.49
N GLU A 66 -9.52 0.06 -25.47
CA GLU A 66 -9.95 0.83 -24.29
C GLU A 66 -10.07 0.00 -23.01
N ASN A 67 -10.44 -1.29 -23.16
CA ASN A 67 -10.61 -2.24 -22.06
C ASN A 67 -9.39 -3.13 -21.80
N GLU A 68 -8.27 -2.91 -22.48
CA GLU A 68 -7.02 -3.62 -22.21
C GLU A 68 -6.11 -2.78 -21.31
N LEU A 69 -5.46 -3.45 -20.36
CA LEU A 69 -4.55 -2.82 -19.42
C LEU A 69 -3.46 -3.79 -18.96
N ASN A 70 -2.37 -3.23 -18.48
CA ASN A 70 -1.30 -3.96 -17.80
C ASN A 70 -1.65 -4.14 -16.33
N VAL A 71 -1.33 -5.31 -15.80
CA VAL A 71 -1.52 -5.64 -14.37
C VAL A 71 -0.28 -6.25 -13.79
N PHE A 72 -0.05 -5.96 -12.51
CA PHE A 72 0.92 -6.67 -11.70
C PHE A 72 0.19 -7.74 -10.88
N ILE A 73 0.59 -9.00 -11.00
CA ILE A 73 -0.04 -10.13 -10.30
C ILE A 73 0.58 -10.25 -8.91
N LEU A 74 -0.26 -10.23 -7.88
CA LEU A 74 0.16 -10.43 -6.49
C LEU A 74 -0.05 -11.87 -6.05
N THR A 75 -1.22 -12.43 -6.33
CA THR A 75 -1.56 -13.80 -5.94
C THR A 75 -1.99 -14.55 -7.18
N GLN A 76 -1.29 -15.64 -7.50
CA GLN A 76 -1.69 -16.51 -8.60
C GLN A 76 -2.92 -17.34 -8.23
N ARG A 77 -3.69 -17.69 -9.26
CA ARG A 77 -4.73 -18.72 -9.17
C ARG A 77 -4.14 -20.00 -8.58
N ASP A 78 -4.92 -20.69 -7.74
CA ASP A 78 -4.54 -21.97 -7.11
C ASP A 78 -3.31 -21.90 -6.20
N SER A 79 -2.77 -20.70 -5.92
CA SER A 79 -1.73 -20.49 -4.94
C SER A 79 -2.22 -20.85 -3.53
N LYS A 80 -1.34 -21.48 -2.74
CA LYS A 80 -1.56 -21.70 -1.30
C LYS A 80 -1.30 -20.44 -0.47
N PHE A 81 -0.77 -19.39 -1.09
CA PHE A 81 -0.34 -18.17 -0.43
C PHE A 81 -1.11 -16.98 -0.98
N HIS A 82 -1.57 -16.10 -0.10
CA HIS A 82 -2.14 -14.82 -0.45
C HIS A 82 -1.14 -13.71 -0.13
N TYR A 83 -0.82 -12.92 -1.15
CA TYR A 83 0.04 -11.76 -1.02
C TYR A 83 -0.74 -10.46 -1.14
N GLU A 84 -0.37 -9.48 -0.34
CA GLU A 84 -0.77 -8.08 -0.47
C GLU A 84 0.43 -7.23 -0.93
N PHE A 85 0.19 -5.94 -1.19
CA PHE A 85 1.18 -5.03 -1.74
C PHE A 85 1.36 -3.82 -0.82
N ASP A 86 2.58 -3.56 -0.35
CA ASP A 86 2.90 -2.28 0.30
C ASP A 86 3.25 -1.25 -0.78
N LEU A 87 2.43 -0.20 -0.85
CA LEU A 87 2.53 0.80 -1.92
C LEU A 87 3.75 1.71 -1.78
N ALA A 88 4.30 1.89 -0.58
CA ALA A 88 5.46 2.76 -0.38
C ALA A 88 6.78 2.04 -0.66
N SER A 89 6.90 0.77 -0.25
CA SER A 89 8.08 -0.07 -0.54
C SER A 89 8.04 -0.69 -1.93
N GLY A 90 6.86 -0.75 -2.57
CA GLY A 90 6.67 -1.41 -3.84
C GLY A 90 6.80 -2.93 -3.77
N SER A 91 6.75 -3.51 -2.57
CA SER A 91 6.99 -4.93 -2.35
C SER A 91 5.68 -5.68 -2.09
N ALA A 92 5.58 -6.87 -2.67
CA ALA A 92 4.59 -7.84 -2.23
C ALA A 92 5.04 -8.47 -0.90
N TYR A 93 4.08 -8.84 -0.06
CA TYR A 93 4.34 -9.51 1.20
C TYR A 93 3.28 -10.57 1.48
N LEU A 94 3.68 -11.66 2.15
CA LEU A 94 2.74 -12.72 2.50
C LEU A 94 1.73 -12.20 3.53
N LYS A 95 0.47 -12.11 3.12
CA LYS A 95 -0.63 -11.75 4.02
C LYS A 95 -1.07 -12.94 4.86
N ARG A 96 -1.19 -14.10 4.21
CA ARG A 96 -1.63 -15.36 4.85
C ARG A 96 -1.38 -16.56 3.95
N THR A 97 -1.35 -17.73 4.58
CA THR A 97 -1.42 -19.01 3.90
C THR A 97 -2.86 -19.49 3.89
N PHE A 98 -3.39 -19.86 2.73
CA PHE A 98 -4.71 -20.45 2.65
C PHE A 98 -4.75 -21.82 3.31
N CYS A 99 -5.88 -22.09 3.94
CA CYS A 99 -6.27 -23.38 4.49
C CYS A 99 -7.72 -23.65 4.07
N PRO A 100 -8.26 -24.87 4.17
CA PRO A 100 -9.67 -25.11 3.85
C PRO A 100 -10.61 -24.31 4.77
N TYR A 101 -11.32 -23.32 4.23
CA TYR A 101 -12.29 -22.48 4.95
C TYR A 101 -13.70 -22.63 4.39
N LYS A 102 -14.69 -22.29 5.22
CA LYS A 102 -16.11 -22.29 4.83
C LYS A 102 -16.51 -20.90 4.32
N ASP A 103 -17.49 -20.86 3.44
CA ASP A 103 -18.19 -19.62 3.10
C ASP A 103 -18.94 -19.10 4.32
N SER A 104 -18.52 -17.95 4.83
CA SER A 104 -19.16 -17.27 5.98
C SER A 104 -20.59 -16.82 5.69
N TRP A 105 -20.97 -16.69 4.41
CA TRP A 105 -22.34 -16.39 3.99
C TRP A 105 -23.22 -17.63 3.84
N ALA A 106 -22.65 -18.83 3.95
CA ALA A 106 -23.32 -20.12 3.75
C ALA A 106 -24.10 -20.25 2.43
N ARG A 107 -23.64 -19.57 1.37
CA ARG A 107 -24.21 -19.65 0.00
C ARG A 107 -23.51 -20.67 -0.86
N TYR A 108 -22.23 -20.96 -0.58
CA TYR A 108 -21.45 -21.99 -1.24
C TYR A 108 -21.18 -23.15 -0.28
N SER A 109 -21.57 -24.36 -0.67
CA SER A 109 -21.57 -25.53 0.22
C SER A 109 -20.19 -26.19 0.36
N SER A 110 -19.35 -26.09 -0.67
CA SER A 110 -18.03 -26.72 -0.68
C SER A 110 -17.01 -25.87 0.10
N LYS A 111 -15.95 -26.53 0.57
CA LYS A 111 -14.82 -25.82 1.18
C LYS A 111 -14.08 -25.01 0.11
N LEU A 112 -13.65 -23.82 0.50
CA LEU A 112 -12.75 -22.97 -0.28
C LEU A 112 -11.33 -23.24 0.19
N GLU A 113 -10.39 -23.44 -0.73
CA GLU A 113 -9.00 -23.80 -0.40
C GLU A 113 -7.99 -22.86 -1.05
N THR A 114 -8.26 -22.40 -2.27
CA THR A 114 -7.42 -21.50 -3.05
C THR A 114 -8.32 -20.54 -3.83
N LEU A 115 -7.70 -19.58 -4.54
CA LEU A 115 -8.43 -18.67 -5.40
C LEU A 115 -8.62 -19.27 -6.80
N PRO A 116 -9.84 -19.28 -7.36
CA PRO A 116 -10.10 -19.73 -8.74
C PRO A 116 -9.70 -18.70 -9.81
N PHE A 117 -9.06 -17.60 -9.39
CA PHE A 117 -8.59 -16.50 -10.21
C PHE A 117 -7.30 -15.92 -9.60
N ASN A 118 -6.58 -15.14 -10.40
CA ASN A 118 -5.42 -14.38 -9.93
C ASN A 118 -5.89 -13.04 -9.34
N VAL A 119 -5.15 -12.52 -8.36
CA VAL A 119 -5.37 -11.19 -7.79
C VAL A 119 -4.20 -10.30 -8.21
N GLY A 120 -4.50 -9.14 -8.76
CA GLY A 120 -3.50 -8.16 -9.13
C GLY A 120 -3.94 -6.73 -8.85
N LEU A 121 -3.06 -5.81 -9.24
CA LEU A 121 -3.32 -4.38 -9.23
C LEU A 121 -3.01 -3.77 -10.61
N VAL A 122 -3.67 -2.65 -10.89
CA VAL A 122 -3.39 -1.83 -12.07
C VAL A 122 -2.34 -0.77 -11.69
N PRO A 123 -1.18 -0.74 -12.34
CA PRO A 123 -0.15 0.27 -12.08
C PRO A 123 -0.68 1.69 -12.19
N ARG A 124 -0.14 2.61 -11.39
CA ARG A 124 -0.47 4.05 -11.39
C ARG A 124 -1.96 4.39 -11.29
N SER A 125 -2.83 3.46 -10.90
CA SER A 125 -4.26 3.68 -10.77
C SER A 125 -4.71 3.47 -9.34
N LEU A 126 -5.34 4.48 -8.76
CA LEU A 126 -5.98 4.39 -7.46
C LEU A 126 -7.50 4.34 -7.60
N ASP A 127 -8.12 3.48 -6.81
CA ASP A 127 -9.57 3.37 -6.68
C ASP A 127 -10.17 4.54 -5.86
N GLN A 128 -11.49 4.54 -5.65
CA GLN A 128 -12.19 5.58 -4.89
C GLN A 128 -11.81 5.63 -3.40
N LEU A 129 -11.11 4.61 -2.88
CA LEU A 129 -10.58 4.55 -1.52
C LEU A 129 -9.09 4.94 -1.48
N ALA A 130 -8.58 5.45 -2.60
CA ALA A 130 -7.18 5.75 -2.87
C ALA A 130 -6.24 4.55 -2.68
N ALA A 131 -6.73 3.31 -2.78
CA ALA A 131 -5.90 2.11 -2.80
C ALA A 131 -5.55 1.75 -4.25
N PRO A 132 -4.48 0.99 -4.51
CA PRO A 132 -4.22 0.49 -5.87
C PRO A 132 -5.45 -0.22 -6.44
N GLN A 133 -5.83 0.15 -7.67
CA GLN A 133 -7.00 -0.39 -8.34
C GLN A 133 -6.85 -1.90 -8.49
N LYS A 134 -7.68 -2.64 -7.76
CA LYS A 134 -7.66 -4.11 -7.72
C LYS A 134 -8.31 -4.71 -8.96
N VAL A 135 -7.81 -5.88 -9.35
CA VAL A 135 -8.34 -6.68 -10.44
C VAL A 135 -8.30 -8.17 -10.10
N TYR A 136 -9.38 -8.88 -10.41
CA TYR A 136 -9.43 -10.34 -10.44
C TYR A 136 -9.29 -10.82 -11.89
N ILE A 137 -8.30 -11.69 -12.14
CA ILE A 137 -7.91 -12.09 -13.49
C ILE A 137 -8.14 -13.59 -13.66
N PHE A 138 -9.04 -13.96 -14.56
CA PHE A 138 -9.35 -15.34 -14.89
C PHE A 138 -8.47 -15.86 -16.03
N GLY A 139 -8.19 -17.16 -15.98
CA GLY A 139 -7.25 -17.81 -16.88
C GLY A 139 -5.92 -18.14 -16.21
N ASN A 140 -5.09 -18.86 -16.94
CA ASN A 140 -3.75 -19.22 -16.51
C ASN A 140 -2.82 -18.04 -16.79
N ALA A 141 -2.10 -17.61 -15.75
CA ALA A 141 -1.01 -16.67 -15.95
C ALA A 141 -0.01 -17.32 -16.93
N PRO A 142 0.54 -16.56 -17.88
CA PRO A 142 1.49 -17.13 -18.82
C PRO A 142 2.68 -17.78 -18.13
N GLU A 143 3.21 -18.85 -18.75
CA GLU A 143 4.31 -19.63 -18.19
C GLU A 143 5.53 -18.75 -17.89
N GLY A 144 5.96 -18.75 -16.64
CA GLY A 144 7.08 -17.95 -16.14
C GLY A 144 6.97 -17.74 -14.64
N LYS A 145 8.10 -17.51 -13.96
CA LYS A 145 8.06 -17.03 -12.57
C LYS A 145 7.41 -15.65 -12.61
N VAL A 146 6.37 -15.42 -11.80
CA VAL A 146 5.96 -14.05 -11.47
C VAL A 146 7.15 -13.43 -10.75
N THR A 147 7.85 -12.57 -11.46
CA THR A 147 8.94 -11.77 -10.91
C THR A 147 8.41 -10.37 -10.65
N ASP A 148 9.07 -9.65 -9.74
CA ASP A 148 8.62 -8.34 -9.31
C ASP A 148 8.61 -7.29 -10.44
N SER A 149 9.23 -7.58 -11.60
CA SER A 149 9.39 -6.64 -12.72
C SER A 149 8.56 -6.94 -13.95
N VAL A 150 7.58 -7.86 -13.87
CA VAL A 150 6.74 -8.24 -15.02
C VAL A 150 5.31 -7.75 -14.82
N VAL A 151 4.78 -7.07 -15.85
CA VAL A 151 3.36 -6.78 -15.97
C VAL A 151 2.75 -7.57 -17.10
N TYR A 152 1.47 -7.91 -16.94
CA TYR A 152 0.75 -8.77 -17.87
C TYR A 152 -0.37 -8.01 -18.56
N PRO A 153 -0.52 -8.14 -19.89
CA PRO A 153 -1.69 -7.64 -20.60
C PRO A 153 -2.93 -8.45 -20.23
N VAL A 154 -3.98 -7.76 -19.84
CA VAL A 154 -5.29 -8.37 -19.60
C VAL A 154 -6.39 -7.52 -20.22
N ARG A 155 -7.51 -8.18 -20.52
CA ARG A 155 -8.72 -7.55 -21.04
C ARG A 155 -9.77 -7.53 -19.95
N VAL A 156 -10.21 -6.33 -19.58
CA VAL A 156 -11.32 -6.12 -18.67
C VAL A 156 -12.62 -6.51 -19.38
N VAL A 157 -13.41 -7.34 -18.72
CA VAL A 157 -14.70 -7.85 -19.22
C VAL A 157 -15.88 -7.36 -18.36
N GLY A 158 -15.58 -6.72 -17.23
CA GLY A 158 -16.53 -6.00 -16.38
C GLY A 158 -15.94 -5.77 -14.99
N GLY A 159 -16.79 -5.72 -13.98
CA GLY A 159 -16.38 -5.43 -12.61
C GLY A 159 -17.38 -5.91 -11.58
N VAL A 160 -17.00 -5.79 -10.31
CA VAL A 160 -17.86 -6.05 -9.16
C VAL A 160 -17.73 -4.92 -8.14
N VAL A 161 -18.83 -4.61 -7.47
CA VAL A 161 -18.82 -3.72 -6.30
C VAL A 161 -18.54 -4.56 -5.06
N GLU A 162 -17.29 -4.52 -4.60
CA GLU A 162 -16.86 -5.14 -3.36
C GLU A 162 -17.17 -4.19 -2.20
N GLN A 163 -17.81 -4.70 -1.15
CA GLN A 163 -17.98 -3.98 0.10
C GLN A 163 -17.26 -4.69 1.23
N TYR A 164 -16.70 -3.93 2.15
CA TYR A 164 -16.12 -4.48 3.37
C TYR A 164 -16.52 -3.69 4.61
N CYS A 165 -16.65 -4.44 5.70
CA CYS A 165 -16.90 -3.90 7.03
C CYS A 165 -15.55 -3.57 7.69
N ARG A 166 -15.27 -2.30 7.99
CA ARG A 166 -14.00 -1.92 8.63
C ARG A 166 -14.00 -2.24 10.12
N ASN A 167 -15.08 -1.87 10.82
CA ASN A 167 -15.26 -2.12 12.25
C ASN A 167 -16.55 -2.91 12.43
N PHE A 168 -16.42 -4.15 12.87
CA PHE A 168 -17.59 -5.00 13.14
C PHE A 168 -18.26 -4.59 14.47
N PRO A 169 -19.61 -4.64 14.58
CA PRO A 169 -20.60 -5.01 13.55
C PRO A 169 -20.90 -3.90 12.54
N CYS A 170 -21.06 -4.26 11.27
CA CYS A 170 -21.63 -3.36 10.25
C CYS A 170 -23.12 -3.68 10.04
N SER A 171 -23.93 -3.19 10.97
CA SER A 171 -25.39 -3.34 11.04
C SER A 171 -26.11 -2.44 10.03
N LEU A 172 -25.56 -1.26 9.78
CA LEU A 172 -26.13 -0.23 8.90
C LEU A 172 -25.42 -0.19 7.55
N ARG A 173 -26.11 0.31 6.52
CA ARG A 173 -25.59 0.33 5.14
C ARG A 173 -24.37 1.23 4.97
N ASP A 174 -24.30 2.33 5.71
CA ASP A 174 -23.23 3.33 5.70
C ASP A 174 -21.96 2.88 6.43
N GLU A 175 -22.02 1.81 7.21
CA GLU A 175 -20.85 1.18 7.84
C GLU A 175 -20.02 0.33 6.86
N TRP A 176 -20.59 0.03 5.68
CA TRP A 176 -19.93 -0.71 4.60
C TRP A 176 -19.21 0.23 3.64
N VAL A 177 -17.90 0.04 3.53
CA VAL A 177 -17.07 0.78 2.57
C VAL A 177 -17.08 0.03 1.24
N SER A 178 -17.37 0.74 0.15
CA SER A 178 -17.49 0.14 -1.20
C SER A 178 -16.29 0.49 -2.07
N ARG A 179 -15.86 -0.46 -2.90
CA ARG A 179 -14.96 -0.19 -4.03
C ARG A 179 -15.34 -0.91 -5.31
N LEU A 180 -14.86 -0.41 -6.44
CA LEU A 180 -14.98 -1.10 -7.72
C LEU A 180 -13.76 -1.99 -7.93
N VAL A 181 -13.97 -3.28 -8.18
CA VAL A 181 -12.91 -4.23 -8.53
C VAL A 181 -13.11 -4.67 -9.97
N TYR A 182 -12.04 -4.62 -10.77
CA TYR A 182 -12.11 -5.07 -12.17
C TYR A 182 -12.15 -6.59 -12.24
N ILE A 183 -12.89 -7.10 -13.22
CA ILE A 183 -12.85 -8.51 -13.63
C ILE A 183 -12.23 -8.55 -15.02
N ALA A 184 -11.15 -9.31 -15.15
CA ALA A 184 -10.38 -9.40 -16.38
C ALA A 184 -10.07 -10.85 -16.75
N VAL A 185 -9.61 -11.05 -17.99
CA VAL A 185 -9.08 -12.31 -18.50
C VAL A 185 -7.71 -12.08 -19.13
N PHE A 186 -6.83 -13.09 -19.13
CA PHE A 186 -5.59 -13.01 -19.90
C PHE A 186 -5.87 -12.98 -21.41
N ASN A 187 -5.18 -12.09 -22.12
CA ASN A 187 -5.42 -11.89 -23.56
C ASN A 187 -5.02 -13.11 -24.40
N ASP A 188 -3.97 -13.82 -23.97
CA ASP A 188 -3.41 -14.97 -24.70
C ASP A 188 -3.89 -16.33 -24.15
N ASP A 189 -4.81 -16.37 -23.18
CA ASP A 189 -5.42 -17.63 -22.74
C ASP A 189 -6.50 -18.08 -23.73
N GLU A 190 -6.24 -19.19 -24.44
CA GLU A 190 -7.15 -19.73 -25.46
C GLU A 190 -8.55 -20.07 -24.91
N ASN A 191 -8.70 -20.39 -23.62
CA ASN A 191 -10.01 -20.66 -23.03
C ASN A 191 -10.87 -19.39 -22.87
N PHE A 192 -10.22 -18.22 -22.78
CA PHE A 192 -10.85 -16.93 -22.51
C PHE A 192 -10.73 -15.93 -23.67
N LYS A 193 -10.09 -16.32 -24.77
CA LYS A 193 -9.89 -15.49 -25.97
C LYS A 193 -11.19 -14.90 -26.55
N SER A 194 -12.29 -15.65 -26.48
CA SER A 194 -13.62 -15.21 -26.94
C SER A 194 -14.46 -14.50 -25.87
N VAL A 195 -13.95 -14.37 -24.65
CA VAL A 195 -14.68 -13.72 -23.54
C VAL A 195 -14.49 -12.21 -23.64
N VAL A 196 -15.58 -11.51 -23.93
CA VAL A 196 -15.63 -10.05 -24.09
C VAL A 196 -16.40 -9.33 -22.99
N ASP A 197 -17.21 -10.05 -22.22
CA ASP A 197 -18.04 -9.53 -21.14
C ASP A 197 -18.16 -10.52 -19.96
N LEU A 198 -18.76 -10.07 -18.86
CA LEU A 198 -18.97 -10.89 -17.67
C LEU A 198 -19.84 -12.12 -17.92
N ASP A 199 -20.85 -12.03 -18.77
CA ASP A 199 -21.74 -13.16 -19.01
C ASP A 199 -21.03 -14.28 -19.80
N GLY A 200 -20.17 -13.90 -20.74
CA GLY A 200 -19.24 -14.81 -21.41
C GLY A 200 -18.30 -15.49 -20.43
N LEU A 201 -17.78 -14.75 -19.45
CA LEU A 201 -16.91 -15.31 -18.41
C LEU A 201 -17.66 -16.32 -17.55
N LYS A 202 -18.85 -15.97 -17.05
CA LYS A 202 -19.66 -16.84 -16.18
C LYS A 202 -20.07 -18.15 -16.84
N ARG A 203 -20.19 -18.19 -18.18
CA ARG A 203 -20.42 -19.44 -18.92
C ARG A 203 -19.21 -20.37 -18.95
N LYS A 204 -18.02 -19.86 -18.60
CA LYS A 204 -16.74 -20.59 -18.67
C LYS A 204 -16.19 -21.00 -17.31
N VAL A 205 -16.70 -20.42 -16.22
CA VAL A 205 -16.15 -20.63 -14.86
C VAL A 205 -17.26 -20.90 -13.86
N ASP A 206 -16.93 -21.58 -12.76
CA ASP A 206 -17.82 -21.66 -11.60
C ASP A 206 -17.88 -20.30 -10.90
N TRP A 207 -18.84 -19.47 -11.34
CA TRP A 207 -19.02 -18.13 -10.80
C TRP A 207 -19.46 -18.13 -9.33
N SER A 208 -20.16 -19.17 -8.88
CA SER A 208 -20.59 -19.29 -7.48
C SER A 208 -19.38 -19.50 -6.57
N ASN A 209 -18.46 -20.38 -6.97
CA ASN A 209 -17.17 -20.55 -6.30
C ASN A 209 -16.35 -19.24 -6.33
N ALA A 210 -16.23 -18.61 -7.50
CA ALA A 210 -15.49 -17.36 -7.63
C ALA A 210 -16.03 -16.27 -6.70
N ARG A 211 -17.36 -16.07 -6.66
CA ARG A 211 -17.99 -15.12 -5.75
C ARG A 211 -17.72 -15.48 -4.29
N ALA A 212 -17.91 -16.74 -3.90
CA ALA A 212 -17.64 -17.18 -2.54
C ALA A 212 -16.17 -16.94 -2.15
N ALA A 213 -15.22 -17.20 -3.05
CA ALA A 213 -13.82 -16.88 -2.83
C ALA A 213 -13.61 -15.37 -2.62
N MET A 214 -14.15 -14.50 -3.50
CA MET A 214 -14.06 -13.03 -3.37
C MET A 214 -14.61 -12.51 -2.03
N GLU A 215 -15.67 -13.13 -1.50
CA GLU A 215 -16.34 -12.72 -0.27
C GLU A 215 -15.64 -13.23 1.01
N ASN A 216 -14.72 -14.19 0.91
CA ASN A 216 -14.19 -14.89 2.09
C ASN A 216 -12.66 -14.94 2.20
N TYR A 217 -11.91 -14.82 1.11
CA TYR A 217 -10.46 -15.04 1.12
C TYR A 217 -9.68 -14.03 1.99
N LEU A 218 -10.24 -12.83 2.21
CA LEU A 218 -9.71 -11.80 3.11
C LEU A 218 -10.08 -12.03 4.59
N GLY A 219 -10.80 -13.11 4.89
CA GLY A 219 -11.20 -13.50 6.23
C GLY A 219 -12.49 -12.87 6.71
N ALA A 220 -12.91 -13.33 7.87
CA ALA A 220 -14.15 -12.93 8.55
C ALA A 220 -13.83 -12.37 9.92
N SER A 221 -14.82 -11.70 10.52
CA SER A 221 -14.76 -11.30 11.92
C SER A 221 -15.11 -12.51 12.79
N HIS A 222 -14.38 -12.70 13.89
CA HIS A 222 -14.60 -13.77 14.84
C HIS A 222 -15.11 -13.18 16.15
N ASN A 223 -16.25 -13.65 16.63
CA ASN A 223 -16.79 -13.28 17.94
C ASN A 223 -17.22 -14.55 18.66
N GLU A 224 -16.44 -14.97 19.67
CA GLU A 224 -16.60 -16.26 20.34
C GLU A 224 -16.64 -17.39 19.30
N ASP A 225 -17.76 -18.10 19.20
CA ASP A 225 -17.96 -19.22 18.27
C ASP A 225 -18.58 -18.81 16.92
N LYS A 226 -18.84 -17.51 16.71
CA LYS A 226 -19.51 -17.01 15.49
C LYS A 226 -18.50 -16.43 14.50
N ILE A 227 -18.55 -16.96 13.28
CA ILE A 227 -17.88 -16.41 12.10
C ILE A 227 -18.85 -15.44 11.43
N LEU A 228 -18.45 -14.17 11.33
CA LEU A 228 -19.30 -13.10 10.84
C LEU A 228 -18.68 -12.52 9.55
N PRO A 229 -19.44 -12.54 8.43
CA PRO A 229 -18.91 -12.08 7.16
C PRO A 229 -18.46 -10.62 7.20
N ALA A 230 -17.30 -10.35 6.61
CA ALA A 230 -16.70 -9.02 6.64
C ALA A 230 -16.49 -8.42 5.25
N TYR A 231 -16.70 -9.19 4.19
CA TYR A 231 -16.62 -8.80 2.79
C TYR A 231 -17.84 -9.35 2.05
N ARG A 232 -18.32 -8.60 1.04
CA ARG A 232 -19.38 -9.05 0.14
C ARG A 232 -19.24 -8.46 -1.24
N VAL A 233 -19.72 -9.20 -2.24
CA VAL A 233 -19.94 -8.69 -3.59
C VAL A 233 -21.39 -8.24 -3.66
N LEU A 234 -21.61 -6.93 -3.77
CA LEU A 234 -22.95 -6.36 -3.80
C LEU A 234 -23.60 -6.54 -5.17
N ASN A 235 -22.93 -6.04 -6.20
CA ASN A 235 -23.41 -6.00 -7.57
C ASN A 235 -22.29 -6.30 -8.57
N GLU A 236 -22.69 -6.79 -9.73
CA GLU A 236 -21.83 -6.90 -10.91
C GLU A 236 -22.02 -5.65 -11.78
N VAL A 237 -20.98 -5.25 -12.49
CA VAL A 237 -20.93 -4.01 -13.27
C VAL A 237 -20.49 -4.36 -14.69
N SER A 238 -21.28 -3.96 -15.68
CA SER A 238 -20.94 -4.15 -17.09
C SER A 238 -19.67 -3.40 -17.47
N LEU A 239 -18.99 -3.86 -18.53
CA LEU A 239 -17.74 -3.25 -19.00
C LEU A 239 -17.85 -1.73 -19.20
N ASN A 240 -18.88 -1.27 -19.93
CA ASN A 240 -19.06 0.16 -20.21
C ASN A 240 -19.21 0.98 -18.92
N ASN A 241 -19.95 0.46 -17.94
CA ASN A 241 -20.13 1.14 -16.65
C ASN A 241 -18.84 1.12 -15.81
N VAL A 242 -18.03 0.05 -15.90
CA VAL A 242 -16.71 0.02 -15.28
C VAL A 242 -15.80 1.09 -15.87
N LEU A 243 -15.70 1.17 -17.19
CA LEU A 243 -14.84 2.15 -17.86
C LEU A 243 -15.30 3.59 -17.58
N ASP A 244 -16.60 3.86 -17.67
CA ASP A 244 -17.18 5.17 -17.36
C ASP A 244 -16.93 5.56 -15.90
N PHE A 245 -17.26 4.68 -14.96
CA PHE A 245 -17.06 4.94 -13.53
C PHE A 245 -15.58 5.20 -13.22
N SER A 246 -14.69 4.36 -13.75
CA SER A 246 -13.26 4.44 -13.46
C SER A 246 -12.64 5.72 -14.03
N SER A 247 -13.02 6.12 -15.25
CA SER A 247 -12.54 7.37 -15.84
C SER A 247 -12.90 8.61 -15.01
N LYS A 248 -14.02 8.55 -14.27
CA LYS A 248 -14.52 9.65 -13.44
C LYS A 248 -14.03 9.60 -11.99
N ASN A 249 -13.85 8.41 -11.44
CA ASN A 249 -13.66 8.21 -10.00
C ASN A 249 -12.29 7.67 -9.62
N ASN A 250 -11.52 7.10 -10.57
CA ASN A 250 -10.16 6.66 -10.28
C ASN A 250 -9.19 7.81 -10.48
N HIS A 251 -8.12 7.79 -9.67
CA HIS A 251 -7.00 8.70 -9.87
C HIS A 251 -5.89 7.95 -10.62
N HIS A 252 -5.37 8.57 -11.68
CA HIS A 252 -4.30 8.01 -12.49
C HIS A 252 -3.06 8.89 -12.40
N PHE A 253 -1.97 8.34 -11.85
CA PHE A 253 -0.71 9.06 -11.78
C PHE A 253 -0.07 9.18 -13.17
N THR A 254 0.30 10.39 -13.52
CA THR A 254 1.24 10.63 -14.62
C THR A 254 2.67 10.49 -14.08
N GLY A 255 3.66 10.26 -14.96
CA GLY A 255 5.06 10.24 -14.54
C GLY A 255 5.49 11.55 -13.86
N ASN A 256 4.95 12.69 -14.28
CA ASN A 256 5.23 13.99 -13.68
C ASN A 256 4.57 14.16 -12.32
N SER A 257 3.31 13.73 -12.18
CA SER A 257 2.55 13.90 -10.95
C SER A 257 3.04 12.96 -9.84
N ALA A 258 3.45 11.74 -10.20
CA ALA A 258 4.12 10.81 -9.29
C ALA A 258 5.46 11.41 -8.77
N LYS A 259 6.28 12.01 -9.64
CA LYS A 259 7.52 12.67 -9.24
C LYS A 259 7.29 13.90 -8.35
N ALA A 260 6.24 14.68 -8.63
CA ALA A 260 5.86 15.84 -7.82
C ALA A 260 5.46 15.40 -6.39
N LEU A 261 4.63 14.36 -6.28
CA LEU A 261 4.27 13.75 -5.00
C LEU A 261 5.53 13.32 -4.22
N GLN A 262 6.43 12.58 -4.87
CA GLN A 262 7.68 12.12 -4.27
C GLN A 262 8.53 13.28 -3.72
N LYS A 263 8.80 14.29 -4.54
CA LYS A 263 9.61 15.46 -4.15
C LYS A 263 8.99 16.22 -2.97
N SER A 264 7.67 16.42 -3.00
CA SER A 264 6.95 17.12 -1.94
C SER A 264 6.99 16.34 -0.62
N CYS A 265 6.82 15.02 -0.68
CA CYS A 265 6.93 14.15 0.48
C CYS A 265 8.35 14.13 1.07
N HIS A 266 9.37 14.02 0.24
CA HIS A 266 10.77 14.11 0.68
C HIS A 266 11.06 15.44 1.42
N ALA A 267 10.58 16.56 0.88
CA ALA A 267 10.72 17.87 1.52
C ALA A 267 9.99 17.92 2.88
N LEU A 268 8.79 17.34 2.97
CA LEU A 268 8.06 17.24 4.24
C LEU A 268 8.80 16.36 5.25
N TYR A 269 9.37 15.23 4.83
CA TYR A 269 10.15 14.36 5.71
C TYR A 269 11.42 15.05 6.21
N ASP A 270 12.13 15.77 5.34
CA ASP A 270 13.28 16.57 5.76
C ASP A 270 12.87 17.68 6.75
N TYR A 271 11.73 18.34 6.53
CA TYR A 271 11.19 19.30 7.49
C TYR A 271 10.95 18.65 8.86
N VAL A 272 10.29 17.49 8.90
CA VAL A 272 9.98 16.80 10.16
C VAL A 272 11.26 16.37 10.87
N TRP A 273 12.17 15.71 10.14
CA TRP A 273 13.41 15.19 10.70
C TRP A 273 14.35 16.29 11.19
N ASN A 274 14.56 17.35 10.40
CA ASN A 274 15.48 18.43 10.78
C ASN A 274 14.97 19.19 12.01
N ASN A 275 13.66 19.46 12.11
CA ASN A 275 13.09 20.13 13.27
C ASN A 275 13.10 19.24 14.51
N ALA A 276 12.85 17.93 14.38
CA ALA A 276 12.92 17.02 15.50
C ALA A 276 14.37 16.83 15.99
N SER A 277 15.29 16.54 15.08
CA SER A 277 16.69 16.21 15.42
C SER A 277 17.45 17.36 16.11
N GLU A 278 17.14 18.62 15.79
CA GLU A 278 17.68 19.80 16.49
C GLU A 278 17.25 19.90 17.96
N LEU A 279 16.17 19.22 18.35
CA LEU A 279 15.58 19.26 19.69
C LEU A 279 16.11 18.14 20.60
N TYR A 280 16.95 17.23 20.11
CA TYR A 280 17.56 16.21 20.95
C TYR A 280 18.51 16.85 22.00
N PRO A 281 18.53 16.35 23.25
CA PRO A 281 19.33 16.94 24.32
C PRO A 281 20.84 16.99 24.07
N GLU A 282 21.36 16.06 23.26
CA GLU A 282 22.80 15.98 22.91
C GLU A 282 23.18 16.84 21.70
N GLY A 283 22.22 17.58 21.12
CA GLY A 283 22.45 18.56 20.06
C GLY A 283 23.24 18.00 18.89
N LYS A 284 22.59 17.24 17.99
CA LYS A 284 23.25 16.83 16.75
C LYS A 284 23.42 18.06 15.87
N LYS A 285 24.69 18.46 15.65
CA LYS A 285 25.02 19.48 14.64
C LYS A 285 24.66 18.93 13.26
N THR A 286 23.49 19.29 12.75
CA THR A 286 23.10 19.06 11.36
C THR A 286 24.14 19.74 10.43
N PRO A 287 24.44 19.17 9.24
CA PRO A 287 25.35 19.80 8.29
C PRO A 287 24.89 21.22 7.93
N SER A 288 25.83 22.15 7.73
CA SER A 288 25.52 23.58 7.57
C SER A 288 24.50 23.87 6.44
N LYS A 289 23.56 24.78 6.72
CA LYS A 289 22.45 25.22 5.84
C LYS A 289 22.82 25.54 4.39
N LYS A 290 24.07 25.90 4.09
CA LYS A 290 24.55 26.24 2.73
C LYS A 290 24.42 25.09 1.71
N ALA A 291 24.32 23.84 2.15
CA ALA A 291 24.13 22.69 1.26
C ALA A 291 22.65 22.44 0.88
N GLN A 292 21.69 22.89 1.70
CA GLN A 292 20.25 22.67 1.48
C GLN A 292 19.62 23.79 0.63
N GLU A 293 20.04 25.04 0.80
CA GLU A 293 19.50 26.18 0.04
C GLU A 293 19.85 26.11 -1.46
N LYS A 294 20.98 25.49 -1.82
CA LYS A 294 21.45 25.40 -3.22
C LYS A 294 20.69 24.37 -4.08
N LYS A 295 20.01 23.38 -3.48
CA LYS A 295 19.24 22.35 -4.22
C LYS A 295 17.82 22.81 -4.61
N ILE A 296 17.29 23.87 -3.99
CA ILE A 296 15.89 24.30 -4.15
C ILE A 296 15.73 25.33 -5.29
N GLN A 297 16.78 26.06 -5.66
CA GLN A 297 16.69 27.16 -6.63
C GLN A 297 16.67 26.76 -8.12
N ASP A 298 17.05 25.53 -8.49
CA ASP A 298 17.37 25.22 -9.89
C ASP A 298 16.24 24.59 -10.75
N GLU A 299 15.00 24.47 -10.25
CA GLU A 299 13.94 23.77 -10.99
C GLU A 299 12.67 24.62 -11.20
N LYS A 300 12.63 25.36 -12.32
CA LYS A 300 11.41 25.98 -12.89
C LYS A 300 10.49 24.89 -13.46
N PHE A 301 9.24 24.83 -13.02
CA PHE A 301 8.25 23.91 -13.62
C PHE A 301 6.84 24.52 -13.78
N GLU A 302 6.15 24.07 -14.83
CA GLU A 302 4.90 24.55 -15.48
C GLU A 302 3.57 23.92 -14.97
N LYS A 303 2.43 24.63 -15.05
CA LYS A 303 1.09 24.27 -14.49
C LYS A 303 0.29 23.36 -15.46
N ASP A 304 -0.53 22.39 -15.03
CA ASP A 304 -1.92 22.49 -14.52
C ASP A 304 -2.41 21.11 -14.03
N LEU A 305 -3.39 21.03 -13.10
CA LEU A 305 -4.34 19.90 -12.96
C LEU A 305 -5.53 20.24 -12.01
N PRO A 306 -6.76 19.73 -12.27
CA PRO A 306 -7.96 20.06 -11.50
C PRO A 306 -8.23 19.13 -10.30
N VAL A 307 -9.09 19.62 -9.40
CA VAL A 307 -9.40 19.08 -8.06
C VAL A 307 -10.46 17.97 -8.09
N ALA A 308 -10.28 16.91 -7.29
CA ALA A 308 -11.25 15.86 -6.99
C ALA A 308 -11.25 15.44 -5.50
N SER A 309 -12.26 14.65 -5.11
CA SER A 309 -12.81 14.31 -3.78
C SER A 309 -11.84 14.23 -2.58
N LYS A 310 -12.25 14.60 -1.35
CA LYS A 310 -11.42 14.76 -0.12
C LYS A 310 -10.14 13.91 0.08
N LEU A 311 -10.11 12.61 -0.26
CA LEU A 311 -8.88 11.79 -0.17
C LEU A 311 -8.01 11.92 -1.43
N GLN A 312 -8.63 11.96 -2.62
CA GLN A 312 -8.00 12.46 -3.84
C GLN A 312 -7.58 13.91 -3.66
N GLY A 313 -8.29 14.73 -2.90
CA GLY A 313 -7.99 16.13 -2.66
C GLY A 313 -6.63 16.28 -2.02
N ASN A 314 -6.28 15.43 -1.04
CA ASN A 314 -4.94 15.44 -0.46
C ASN A 314 -3.87 15.02 -1.46
N VAL A 315 -4.07 13.91 -2.21
CA VAL A 315 -3.12 13.45 -3.24
C VAL A 315 -2.93 14.52 -4.32
N LEU A 316 -4.03 15.07 -4.83
CA LEU A 316 -4.06 16.15 -5.81
C LEU A 316 -3.44 17.45 -5.26
N MET A 317 -3.57 17.75 -3.97
CA MET A 317 -2.87 18.88 -3.35
C MET A 317 -1.34 18.70 -3.39
N PHE A 318 -0.82 17.46 -3.37
CA PHE A 318 0.61 17.20 -3.53
C PHE A 318 1.07 17.26 -4.99
N GLU A 319 0.17 16.96 -5.93
CA GLU A 319 0.42 17.17 -7.36
C GLU A 319 0.38 18.66 -7.73
N GLN A 320 -0.39 19.44 -6.97
CA GLN A 320 -0.39 20.90 -7.05
C GLN A 320 0.90 21.47 -6.46
N LYS A 321 1.41 22.50 -7.12
CA LYS A 321 2.66 23.15 -6.72
C LYS A 321 2.42 24.11 -5.57
N GLU A 322 3.03 23.83 -4.43
CA GLU A 322 3.21 24.85 -3.39
C GLU A 322 4.14 25.94 -3.91
N LYS A 323 3.82 27.21 -3.60
CA LYS A 323 4.69 28.33 -3.98
C LYS A 323 6.00 28.21 -3.18
N PRO A 324 7.18 28.36 -3.82
CA PRO A 324 8.48 28.25 -3.14
C PRO A 324 8.59 29.10 -1.86
N SER A 325 7.95 30.27 -1.85
CA SER A 325 7.97 31.20 -0.71
C SER A 325 7.17 30.73 0.51
N GLU A 326 6.22 29.80 0.37
CA GLU A 326 5.51 29.21 1.51
C GLU A 326 6.31 28.07 2.14
N VAL A 327 6.94 27.23 1.31
CA VAL A 327 7.84 26.15 1.76
C VAL A 327 9.01 26.74 2.57
N GLU A 328 9.60 27.83 2.09
CA GLU A 328 10.71 28.51 2.77
C GLU A 328 10.32 29.14 4.11
N LYS A 329 9.09 29.68 4.23
CA LYS A 329 8.56 30.18 5.51
C LYS A 329 8.28 29.07 6.51
N ILE A 330 7.80 27.92 6.04
CA ILE A 330 7.54 26.74 6.89
C ILE A 330 8.85 26.17 7.43
N MET A 331 9.88 26.06 6.59
CA MET A 331 11.17 25.50 6.95
C MET A 331 11.98 26.34 7.95
N ASN A 332 11.69 27.63 8.08
CA ASN A 332 12.45 28.54 8.96
C ASN A 332 11.88 28.70 10.38
N LYS A 333 10.77 28.04 10.70
CA LYS A 333 10.18 28.12 12.03
C LYS A 333 10.99 27.29 13.03
N ARG A 334 11.49 27.93 14.08
CA ARG A 334 12.19 27.25 15.19
C ARG A 334 11.23 26.90 16.31
N PHE A 335 11.47 25.76 16.94
CA PHE A 335 10.71 25.26 18.09
C PHE A 335 11.62 25.22 19.31
N SER A 336 11.05 25.48 20.49
CA SER A 336 11.81 25.45 21.75
C SER A 336 11.92 24.05 22.36
N ASN A 337 10.98 23.17 22.01
CA ASN A 337 10.90 21.80 22.51
C ASN A 337 10.05 20.92 21.57
N PHE A 338 10.16 19.61 21.73
CA PHE A 338 9.46 18.63 20.89
C PHE A 338 7.93 18.78 20.96
N SER A 339 7.35 19.08 22.12
CA SER A 339 5.89 19.25 22.23
C SER A 339 5.35 20.44 21.43
N SER A 340 6.10 21.55 21.37
CA SER A 340 5.73 22.71 20.53
C SER A 340 5.84 22.38 19.04
N PHE A 341 6.88 21.66 18.63
CA PHE A 341 7.04 21.16 17.27
C PHE A 341 5.92 20.18 16.89
N PHE A 342 5.70 19.15 17.69
CA PHE A 342 4.71 18.10 17.43
C PHE A 342 3.31 18.68 17.30
N ARG A 343 2.89 19.58 18.21
CA ARG A 343 1.58 20.25 18.11
C ARG A 343 1.46 21.10 16.85
N HIS A 344 2.51 21.82 16.47
CA HIS A 344 2.52 22.58 15.23
C HIS A 344 2.36 21.67 14.02
N PHE A 345 3.19 20.62 13.94
CA PHE A 345 3.15 19.62 12.90
C PHE A 345 1.77 18.95 12.81
N TYR A 346 1.22 18.51 13.94
CA TYR A 346 -0.06 17.85 14.03
C TYR A 346 -1.18 18.71 13.43
N ASN A 347 -1.16 20.01 13.74
CA ASN A 347 -2.20 20.93 13.32
C ASN A 347 -2.14 21.30 11.82
N HIS A 348 -0.94 21.35 11.23
CA HIS A 348 -0.73 21.92 9.89
C HIS A 348 -0.30 20.88 8.85
N HIS A 349 0.35 19.79 9.26
CA HIS A 349 1.05 18.87 8.37
C HIS A 349 0.65 17.40 8.53
N ARG A 350 -0.07 17.01 9.59
CA ARG A 350 -0.50 15.61 9.82
C ARG A 350 -1.16 14.94 8.61
N SER A 351 -2.16 15.60 8.01
CA SER A 351 -2.91 15.01 6.88
C SER A 351 -2.01 14.78 5.66
N LYS A 352 -1.10 15.72 5.41
CA LYS A 352 -0.11 15.65 4.35
C LYS A 352 0.87 14.50 4.62
N TYR A 353 1.42 14.45 5.83
CA TYR A 353 2.33 13.38 6.24
C TYR A 353 1.72 11.99 6.10
N LEU A 354 0.48 11.77 6.55
CA LEU A 354 -0.20 10.48 6.39
C LEU A 354 -0.44 10.08 4.94
N THR A 355 -0.67 11.06 4.07
CA THR A 355 -0.75 10.81 2.62
C THR A 355 0.63 10.41 2.09
N CYS A 356 1.69 11.13 2.44
CA CYS A 356 3.05 10.78 2.04
C CYS A 356 3.45 9.39 2.50
N GLU A 357 3.18 9.04 3.76
CA GLU A 357 3.50 7.74 4.32
C GLU A 357 2.75 6.61 3.62
N LYS A 358 1.65 6.86 2.91
CA LYS A 358 0.97 5.84 2.10
C LYS A 358 1.72 5.49 0.80
N PHE A 359 2.46 6.45 0.23
CA PHE A 359 3.02 6.33 -1.13
C PHE A 359 4.54 6.38 -1.19
N ILE A 360 5.19 7.04 -0.24
CA ILE A 360 6.61 7.41 -0.28
C ILE A 360 7.24 7.05 1.05
N GLN A 361 8.35 6.31 1.01
CA GLN A 361 9.12 6.00 2.20
C GLN A 361 9.81 7.27 2.77
N SER A 362 9.79 7.43 4.09
CA SER A 362 10.35 8.60 4.78
C SER A 362 11.86 8.58 5.00
N SER A 363 12.47 7.40 4.87
CA SER A 363 13.89 7.18 5.12
C SER A 363 14.39 5.83 4.61
N SER A 364 15.68 5.77 4.30
CA SER A 364 16.42 4.54 4.07
C SER A 364 17.11 4.09 5.36
N ILE A 365 16.73 2.92 5.89
CA ILE A 365 17.33 2.35 7.10
C ILE A 365 18.85 2.13 6.97
N THR A 366 19.33 1.87 5.76
CA THR A 366 20.77 1.68 5.47
C THR A 366 21.56 2.98 5.41
N ASP A 367 20.91 4.11 5.16
CA ASP A 367 21.56 5.43 5.09
C ASP A 367 21.58 6.10 6.46
N ASN A 368 20.41 6.15 7.13
CA ASN A 368 20.27 6.76 8.45
C ASN A 368 19.30 5.96 9.32
N PHE A 369 19.86 5.03 10.09
CA PHE A 369 19.12 4.14 11.01
C PHE A 369 18.27 4.91 12.03
N GLU A 370 18.79 6.00 12.58
CA GLU A 370 18.09 6.79 13.59
C GLU A 370 16.89 7.52 13.00
N ARG A 371 17.06 8.16 11.84
CA ARG A 371 15.97 8.81 11.10
C ARG A 371 14.85 7.82 10.81
N HIS A 372 15.22 6.61 10.42
CA HIS A 372 14.29 5.54 10.12
C HIS A 372 13.45 5.13 11.32
N TRP A 373 14.07 4.85 12.45
CA TRP A 373 13.32 4.48 13.64
C TRP A 373 12.54 5.63 14.23
N PHE A 374 13.03 6.87 14.13
CA PHE A 374 12.24 8.05 14.46
C PHE A 374 10.92 8.05 13.68
N PHE A 375 10.95 7.90 12.35
CA PHE A 375 9.72 7.88 11.54
C PHE A 375 8.84 6.67 11.82
N ALA A 376 9.41 5.49 12.11
CA ALA A 376 8.63 4.31 12.48
C ALA A 376 7.81 4.57 13.77
N TYR A 377 8.43 5.09 14.83
CA TYR A 377 7.71 5.45 16.06
C TYR A 377 6.73 6.61 15.86
N PHE A 378 7.17 7.64 15.13
CA PHE A 378 6.37 8.83 14.85
C PHE A 378 5.09 8.48 14.06
N LEU A 379 5.19 7.59 13.07
CA LEU A 379 4.05 7.11 12.30
C LEU A 379 3.11 6.25 13.16
N ASN A 380 3.65 5.42 14.06
CA ASN A 380 2.83 4.58 14.93
C ASN A 380 1.86 5.40 15.80
N TYR A 381 2.26 6.60 16.25
CA TYR A 381 1.35 7.52 16.95
C TYR A 381 0.06 7.76 16.16
N PHE A 382 0.16 8.01 14.86
CA PHE A 382 -1.01 8.27 14.02
C PHE A 382 -1.77 6.99 13.66
N HIS A 383 -1.07 5.86 13.50
CA HIS A 383 -1.72 4.58 13.30
C HIS A 383 -2.61 4.17 14.48
N LEU A 384 -2.19 4.48 15.72
CA LEU A 384 -3.01 4.30 16.91
C LEU A 384 -4.30 5.13 16.83
N GLU A 385 -4.21 6.38 16.36
CA GLU A 385 -5.40 7.22 16.12
C GLU A 385 -6.32 6.64 15.03
N GLU A 386 -5.74 6.10 13.96
CA GLU A 386 -6.49 5.49 12.85
C GLU A 386 -7.28 4.25 13.28
N VAL A 387 -6.69 3.41 14.15
CA VAL A 387 -7.38 2.26 14.76
C VAL A 387 -8.30 2.65 15.92
N GLY A 388 -8.45 3.95 16.19
CA GLY A 388 -9.45 4.50 17.11
C GLY A 388 -9.01 4.64 18.55
N LEU A 389 -7.70 4.72 18.80
CA LEU A 389 -7.17 5.09 20.09
C LEU A 389 -6.92 6.60 20.17
N ILE A 390 -6.75 7.11 21.39
CA ILE A 390 -6.31 8.47 21.66
C ILE A 390 -5.35 8.44 22.85
N TYR A 391 -4.33 9.27 22.80
CA TYR A 391 -3.40 9.39 23.91
C TYR A 391 -3.91 10.42 24.93
N ASN A 392 -4.04 9.98 26.18
CA ASN A 392 -4.41 10.85 27.29
C ASN A 392 -3.15 11.27 28.04
N CYS A 393 -2.73 12.52 27.86
CA CYS A 393 -1.49 13.05 28.46
C CYS A 393 -1.54 13.20 29.98
N ASN A 394 -2.72 13.27 30.59
CA ASN A 394 -2.84 13.33 32.06
C ASN A 394 -2.61 11.97 32.71
N ASN A 395 -3.07 10.90 32.05
CA ASN A 395 -2.93 9.51 32.52
C ASN A 395 -1.75 8.79 31.84
N GLU A 396 -1.07 9.46 30.92
CA GLU A 396 0.02 8.95 30.09
C GLU A 396 -0.31 7.63 29.37
N ALA A 397 -1.57 7.43 28.97
CA ALA A 397 -2.03 6.16 28.45
C ALA A 397 -2.77 6.32 27.12
N TRP A 398 -2.60 5.32 26.26
CA TRP A 398 -3.47 5.13 25.09
C TRP A 398 -4.78 4.49 25.55
N ILE A 399 -5.89 5.15 25.23
CA ILE A 399 -7.24 4.69 25.56
C ILE A 399 -8.10 4.62 24.30
N GLU A 400 -9.16 3.83 24.32
CA GLU A 400 -10.12 3.82 23.23
C GLU A 400 -10.82 5.18 23.11
N ASN A 401 -11.03 5.60 21.86
CA ASN A 401 -11.79 6.80 21.52
C ASN A 401 -13.09 6.39 20.81
N PRO A 402 -14.19 6.17 21.54
CA PRO A 402 -15.43 5.66 20.95
C PRO A 402 -15.97 6.55 19.85
N LEU A 403 -16.64 5.95 18.86
CA LEU A 403 -17.44 6.68 17.89
C LEU A 403 -18.81 6.99 18.49
N LEU A 404 -19.23 8.25 18.40
CA LEU A 404 -20.59 8.68 18.67
C LEU A 404 -21.51 8.28 17.51
N GLN A 405 -22.82 8.27 17.75
CA GLN A 405 -23.83 8.03 16.69
C GLN A 405 -23.70 8.99 15.50
N SER A 406 -23.10 10.18 15.71
CA SER A 406 -22.80 11.14 14.64
C SER A 406 -21.64 10.73 13.71
N GLY A 407 -20.98 9.60 13.97
CA GLY A 407 -19.76 9.17 13.29
C GLY A 407 -18.50 9.92 13.74
N LYS A 408 -18.62 10.92 14.62
CA LYS A 408 -17.47 11.62 15.23
C LYS A 408 -16.95 10.85 16.43
N ARG A 409 -15.64 10.91 16.65
CA ARG A 409 -15.01 10.39 17.86
C ARG A 409 -15.40 11.22 19.08
N LEU A 410 -15.51 10.59 20.25
CA LEU A 410 -15.89 11.23 21.52
C LEU A 410 -14.90 12.32 21.92
N TYR A 411 -13.60 12.03 21.80
CA TYR A 411 -12.53 12.97 22.12
C TYR A 411 -11.90 13.54 20.85
N ASP A 412 -11.61 14.84 20.89
CA ASP A 412 -10.87 15.54 19.84
C ASP A 412 -9.36 15.44 20.09
N ASN A 413 -8.64 14.84 19.14
CA ASN A 413 -7.21 14.61 19.27
C ASN A 413 -6.41 15.92 19.40
N LYS A 414 -6.81 17.00 18.72
CA LYS A 414 -6.10 18.29 18.80
C LYS A 414 -6.22 18.90 20.20
N LYS A 415 -7.41 18.80 20.81
CA LYS A 415 -7.63 19.26 22.19
C LYS A 415 -6.82 18.43 23.17
N MET A 416 -6.82 17.10 23.05
CA MET A 416 -6.03 16.24 23.93
C MET A 416 -4.53 16.52 23.81
N LEU A 417 -4.05 16.79 22.60
CA LEU A 417 -2.66 17.14 22.35
C LEU A 417 -2.22 18.50 22.91
N SER A 418 -3.17 19.42 23.12
CA SER A 418 -2.83 20.80 23.50
C SER A 418 -2.09 20.89 24.83
N GLY A 419 -2.37 19.99 25.77
CA GLY A 419 -1.77 19.94 27.11
C GLY A 419 -0.56 19.02 27.26
N CYS A 420 -0.13 18.33 26.20
CA CYS A 420 0.95 17.35 26.30
C CYS A 420 2.32 18.02 26.42
N SER A 421 3.10 17.60 27.42
CA SER A 421 4.51 17.97 27.55
C SER A 421 5.39 17.13 26.62
N THR A 422 6.69 17.43 26.57
CA THR A 422 7.64 16.61 25.79
C THR A 422 7.72 15.19 26.36
N GLU A 423 7.74 15.08 27.69
CA GLU A 423 7.82 13.82 28.43
C GLU A 423 6.58 12.96 28.17
N SER A 424 5.38 13.55 28.23
CA SER A 424 4.15 12.83 27.91
C SER A 424 4.15 12.31 26.47
N LEU A 425 4.70 13.06 25.51
CA LEU A 425 4.79 12.63 24.11
C LEU A 425 5.83 11.52 23.90
N ASP A 426 6.97 11.58 24.58
CA ASP A 426 7.94 10.47 24.57
C ASP A 426 7.30 9.17 25.08
N LEU A 427 6.57 9.26 26.20
CA LEU A 427 5.81 8.12 26.73
C LEU A 427 4.74 7.64 25.77
N ALA A 428 4.10 8.54 25.00
CA ALA A 428 3.13 8.16 23.97
C ALA A 428 3.76 7.28 22.89
N MET A 429 4.97 7.64 22.42
CA MET A 429 5.70 6.88 21.40
C MET A 429 6.08 5.49 21.91
N ILE A 430 6.64 5.42 23.12
CA ILE A 430 7.06 4.16 23.76
C ILE A 430 5.86 3.24 24.02
N ARG A 431 4.83 3.76 24.71
CA ARG A 431 3.64 2.96 25.08
C ARG A 431 2.77 2.61 23.86
N GLY A 432 2.98 3.29 22.73
CA GLY A 432 2.24 3.03 21.49
C GLY A 432 2.40 1.60 20.98
N ILE A 433 3.59 1.00 21.10
CA ILE A 433 3.82 -0.39 20.69
C ILE A 433 3.03 -1.37 21.56
N THR A 434 3.00 -1.13 22.88
CA THR A 434 2.21 -1.94 23.83
C THR A 434 0.72 -1.83 23.52
N ALA A 435 0.22 -0.61 23.26
CA ALA A 435 -1.17 -0.39 22.90
C ALA A 435 -1.56 -1.12 21.61
N MET A 436 -0.70 -1.08 20.59
CA MET A 436 -0.92 -1.79 19.33
C MET A 436 -0.90 -3.32 19.51
N THR A 437 0.00 -3.83 20.35
CA THR A 437 0.09 -5.26 20.71
C THR A 437 -1.19 -5.73 21.41
N SER A 438 -1.73 -4.90 22.31
CA SER A 438 -3.00 -5.20 22.98
C SER A 438 -4.16 -5.34 21.98
N ARG A 439 -4.17 -4.53 20.91
CA ARG A 439 -5.21 -4.63 19.86
C ARG A 439 -5.09 -5.93 19.07
N GLN A 440 -3.88 -6.31 18.65
CA GLN A 440 -3.61 -7.60 17.99
C GLN A 440 -4.13 -8.76 18.83
N ARG A 441 -3.75 -8.82 20.13
CA ARG A 441 -4.18 -9.90 21.04
C ARG A 441 -5.70 -9.97 21.20
N SER A 442 -6.37 -8.82 21.10
CA SER A 442 -7.84 -8.72 21.15
C SER A 442 -8.52 -9.05 19.82
N GLY A 443 -7.76 -9.37 18.76
CA GLY A 443 -8.32 -9.60 17.42
C GLY A 443 -8.92 -8.36 16.76
N LEU A 444 -8.59 -7.17 17.27
CA LEU A 444 -9.06 -5.89 16.74
C LEU A 444 -8.11 -5.43 15.63
N SER A 445 -8.47 -4.39 14.87
CA SER A 445 -7.54 -3.86 13.88
C SER A 445 -6.30 -3.24 14.54
N TYR A 446 -5.16 -3.45 13.90
CA TYR A 446 -3.84 -3.05 14.39
C TYR A 446 -2.89 -2.82 13.21
N TYR A 447 -1.69 -2.31 13.48
CA TYR A 447 -0.60 -2.27 12.54
C TYR A 447 0.54 -3.16 13.04
N LYS A 448 1.17 -3.88 12.12
CA LYS A 448 2.37 -4.68 12.38
C LYS A 448 3.53 -4.12 11.57
N TYR A 449 4.67 -3.91 12.22
CA TYR A 449 5.89 -3.54 11.54
C TYR A 449 6.55 -4.78 10.95
N ILE A 450 6.88 -4.72 9.66
CA ILE A 450 7.60 -5.78 8.95
C ILE A 450 8.92 -5.21 8.46
N GLU A 451 10.03 -5.75 8.95
CA GLU A 451 11.37 -5.44 8.44
C GLU A 451 11.66 -6.22 7.16
N TYR A 452 11.32 -7.51 7.19
CA TYR A 452 11.65 -8.47 6.15
C TYR A 452 10.60 -9.57 6.08
N ASP A 453 10.09 -9.85 4.88
CA ASP A 453 9.10 -10.90 4.65
C ASP A 453 9.79 -12.28 4.62
N SER A 454 9.96 -12.88 5.79
CA SER A 454 10.69 -14.16 5.96
C SER A 454 9.79 -15.33 6.30
N GLY A 455 10.09 -16.48 5.71
CA GLY A 455 9.46 -17.76 6.01
C GLY A 455 9.14 -18.56 4.75
N ALA A 456 8.59 -19.76 4.92
CA ALA A 456 8.17 -20.58 3.78
C ALA A 456 7.01 -19.91 3.03
N GLY A 457 7.18 -19.68 1.73
CA GLY A 457 6.18 -19.01 0.89
C GLY A 457 6.17 -17.48 0.99
N HIS A 458 7.07 -16.88 1.78
CA HIS A 458 7.23 -15.43 1.81
C HIS A 458 8.01 -14.91 0.60
N THR A 459 7.96 -13.60 0.36
CA THR A 459 8.64 -12.98 -0.79
C THR A 459 10.13 -12.79 -0.60
N HIS A 460 10.64 -12.87 0.64
CA HIS A 460 12.05 -12.63 0.96
C HIS A 460 12.52 -11.21 0.63
N GLU A 461 11.59 -10.25 0.63
CA GLU A 461 11.84 -8.84 0.38
C GLU A 461 11.93 -8.04 1.69
N LYS A 462 12.77 -6.99 1.68
CA LYS A 462 12.79 -6.01 2.78
C LYS A 462 11.59 -5.06 2.61
N ILE A 463 10.97 -4.71 3.72
CA ILE A 463 9.76 -3.87 3.71
C ILE A 463 10.01 -2.62 4.57
N TYR A 464 10.40 -2.81 5.83
CA TYR A 464 10.61 -1.76 6.84
C TYR A 464 9.43 -0.80 7.01
N ARG A 465 8.22 -1.35 7.16
CA ARG A 465 6.97 -0.56 7.19
C ARG A 465 5.96 -1.10 8.19
N TRP A 466 5.09 -0.20 8.64
CA TRP A 466 3.85 -0.57 9.31
C TRP A 466 2.81 -1.01 8.29
N ILE A 467 2.29 -2.21 8.46
CA ILE A 467 1.28 -2.84 7.62
C ILE A 467 -0.02 -2.95 8.41
N TYR A 468 -1.13 -2.53 7.80
CA TYR A 468 -2.45 -2.61 8.41
C TYR A 468 -2.96 -4.05 8.45
N GLU A 469 -3.42 -4.45 9.63
CA GLU A 469 -4.12 -5.70 9.87
C GLU A 469 -5.53 -5.42 10.37
N SER A 470 -6.53 -6.00 9.68
CA SER A 470 -7.94 -5.78 10.04
C SER A 470 -8.38 -6.58 11.27
N GLY A 471 -7.57 -7.52 11.73
CA GLY A 471 -7.94 -8.52 12.75
C GLY A 471 -8.80 -9.68 12.22
N LYS A 472 -9.23 -9.62 10.95
CA LYS A 472 -10.05 -10.64 10.28
C LYS A 472 -9.21 -11.83 9.85
N ARG A 473 -9.77 -13.02 10.05
CA ARG A 473 -9.05 -14.30 9.91
C ARG A 473 -9.87 -15.29 9.10
N LEU A 474 -9.20 -16.21 8.41
CA LEU A 474 -9.89 -17.37 7.85
C LEU A 474 -10.42 -18.25 9.00
N SER A 475 -11.45 -19.04 8.73
CA SER A 475 -12.06 -19.92 9.77
C SER A 475 -11.11 -20.97 10.32
N CYS A 476 -10.00 -21.22 9.63
CA CYS A 476 -9.01 -22.25 9.93
C CYS A 476 -7.67 -21.68 10.44
N GLU A 477 -7.56 -20.35 10.58
CA GLU A 477 -6.34 -19.72 11.08
C GLU A 477 -6.29 -19.73 12.62
N ASP A 478 -5.18 -20.23 13.17
CA ASP A 478 -4.90 -20.16 14.60
C ASP A 478 -4.59 -18.73 15.03
N ASN A 479 -4.99 -18.38 16.26
CA ASN A 479 -4.63 -17.10 16.87
C ASN A 479 -3.18 -17.14 17.40
N LYS A 480 -2.19 -17.10 16.50
CA LYS A 480 -0.78 -17.03 16.91
C LYS A 480 -0.38 -15.58 17.11
N SER A 481 -0.10 -15.20 18.36
CA SER A 481 0.50 -13.91 18.68
C SER A 481 1.94 -13.90 18.18
N GLN A 482 2.22 -13.08 17.17
CA GLN A 482 3.59 -12.75 16.74
C GLN A 482 3.94 -11.36 17.25
N SER A 483 5.22 -11.09 17.49
CA SER A 483 5.65 -9.71 17.76
C SER A 483 5.23 -8.81 16.60
N ILE A 484 4.73 -7.62 16.93
CA ILE A 484 4.30 -6.62 15.95
C ILE A 484 5.37 -5.55 15.68
N PHE A 485 6.46 -5.58 16.44
CA PHE A 485 7.54 -4.60 16.35
C PHE A 485 8.87 -5.25 16.78
N PRO A 486 10.02 -4.84 16.22
CA PRO A 486 11.32 -5.37 16.64
C PRO A 486 11.60 -5.09 18.11
N GLU A 487 12.17 -6.08 18.82
CA GLU A 487 12.43 -6.00 20.26
C GLU A 487 13.74 -5.27 20.58
N ASP A 488 14.63 -5.13 19.59
CA ASP A 488 15.96 -4.54 19.70
C ASP A 488 16.01 -3.04 19.38
N VAL A 489 14.85 -2.41 19.14
CA VAL A 489 14.74 -1.01 18.74
C VAL A 489 13.96 -0.20 19.77
N ASN A 490 14.56 0.86 20.27
CA ASN A 490 13.95 1.76 21.25
C ASN A 490 13.81 3.20 20.73
N TRP A 491 12.74 3.86 21.18
CA TRP A 491 12.53 5.29 20.94
C TRP A 491 13.65 6.12 21.58
N GLN A 492 14.19 7.07 20.82
CA GLN A 492 15.14 8.04 21.37
C GLN A 492 14.37 9.20 21.98
N SER A 493 14.47 9.36 23.29
CA SER A 493 13.75 10.39 24.03
C SER A 493 14.30 11.80 23.75
N PHE A 494 13.40 12.77 23.64
CA PHE A 494 13.73 14.19 23.60
C PHE A 494 14.00 14.79 24.99
N HIS A 495 13.96 13.96 26.03
CA HIS A 495 14.24 14.31 27.41
C HIS A 495 15.66 13.90 27.84
N LYS A 496 16.28 14.66 28.77
CA LYS A 496 17.58 14.28 29.34
C LYS A 496 17.48 13.00 30.17
N LYS A 497 18.37 12.04 29.90
CA LYS A 497 18.42 10.68 30.49
C LYS A 497 18.39 10.66 32.03
N THR A 498 18.99 11.66 32.69
CA THR A 498 19.09 11.78 34.15
C THR A 498 17.75 11.93 34.91
N GLN A 499 16.61 12.09 34.24
CA GLN A 499 15.29 12.10 34.89
C GLN A 499 14.44 10.84 34.61
N LEU A 500 14.75 10.04 33.59
CA LEU A 500 14.06 8.77 33.31
C LEU A 500 14.44 7.69 34.33
N ASP A 501 15.69 7.71 34.81
CA ASP A 501 16.15 6.81 35.89
C ASP A 501 15.39 7.03 37.21
N LYS A 502 14.82 8.23 37.43
CA LYS A 502 14.06 8.57 38.65
C LYS A 502 12.61 8.09 38.62
N SER A 503 12.04 7.83 37.45
CA SER A 503 10.65 7.38 37.29
C SER A 503 10.50 5.86 37.23
N GLY A 504 11.60 5.11 37.43
CA GLY A 504 11.58 3.64 37.45
C GLY A 504 11.39 3.00 36.08
N TYR A 505 11.53 3.77 35.00
CA TYR A 505 11.48 3.26 33.63
C TYR A 505 12.89 2.87 33.19
N ILE A 506 13.27 1.63 33.48
CA ILE A 506 14.41 0.98 32.83
C ILE A 506 13.83 0.00 31.79
N TYR A 507 14.29 0.14 30.55
CA TYR A 507 14.43 -0.99 29.63
C TYR A 507 15.91 -1.38 29.61
#